data_AF-A0A2V1ITL8-F1
#
_entry.id   AF-A0A2V1ITL8-F1
#
_cell.length_a   1.000
_cell.length_b   1.000
_cell.length_c   1.000
_cell.angle_alpha   90.00
_cell.angle_beta   90.00
_cell.angle_gamma   90.00
#
_symmetry.space_group_name_H-M   'P 1'
#
loop_
_entity.id
_entity.type
_entity.pdbx_description
1 polymer ?
#
loop_
_entity_poly.entity_id
_entity_poly.type
_entity_poly.pdbx_seq_one_letter_code
_entity_poly.pdbx_strand_id
1 'polypeptide(L)'
;MASIKVKFRPSTVADHEGTIYYQIIHERKVRQLLSDYRVYPSEWDESRSMVITTQKSERKSFILSIRERIRWDVERLTKIDRKLNANGLTYTADDVIDEFNRYANEYSLFNFMESIIVKLKQSGKVRTSETYKSALSSFKKFRQDEDIMLDCLTSEIMETYEAWHKGRGVAPNTISFYTRILRAVYNRAVEDDIIENRNPFKHVYTGVDKTVKRALPLPVIKKIKALDLSLNASLDFARNMFLMSFYLRGMSFIDMA
;
A
#
# COMPACT_ATOMS: atom_id res chain seq x y z
N MET A 1 -23.64 -19.68 -9.92
CA MET A 1 -22.17 -19.61 -10.03
C MET A 1 -21.79 -19.31 -11.46
N ALA A 2 -21.15 -18.17 -11.68
CA ALA A 2 -20.73 -17.71 -12.99
C ALA A 2 -19.48 -18.45 -13.48
N SER A 3 -19.35 -18.59 -14.80
CA SER A 3 -18.11 -19.04 -15.43
C SER A 3 -17.29 -17.83 -15.85
N ILE A 4 -16.04 -17.76 -15.41
CA ILE A 4 -15.08 -16.71 -15.73
C ILE A 4 -14.06 -17.30 -16.71
N LYS A 5 -13.87 -16.65 -17.87
CA LYS A 5 -12.87 -17.05 -18.87
C LYS A 5 -11.97 -15.88 -19.20
N VAL A 6 -10.66 -16.12 -19.27
CA VAL A 6 -9.70 -15.15 -19.79
C VAL A 6 -9.67 -15.27 -21.30
N LYS A 7 -9.79 -14.15 -22.01
CA LYS A 7 -9.82 -14.09 -23.47
C LYS A 7 -8.94 -12.97 -23.99
N PHE A 8 -8.50 -13.13 -25.24
CA PHE A 8 -7.68 -12.16 -25.95
C PHE A 8 -8.44 -11.64 -27.17
N ARG A 9 -8.44 -10.32 -27.34
CA ARG A 9 -8.92 -9.64 -28.53
C ARG A 9 -7.72 -9.07 -29.28
N PRO A 10 -7.34 -9.62 -30.45
CA PRO A 10 -6.29 -9.07 -31.30
C PRO A 10 -6.58 -7.61 -31.69
N SER A 11 -5.52 -6.83 -31.93
CA SER A 11 -5.67 -5.50 -32.53
C SER A 11 -6.17 -5.61 -33.97
N THR A 12 -6.94 -4.62 -34.43
CA THR A 12 -7.32 -4.47 -35.84
C THR A 12 -6.14 -4.02 -36.71
N VAL A 13 -5.10 -3.44 -36.10
CA VAL A 13 -3.85 -3.05 -36.76
C VAL A 13 -2.86 -4.20 -36.63
N ALA A 14 -2.26 -4.62 -37.75
CA ALA A 14 -1.24 -5.66 -37.76
C ALA A 14 -0.06 -5.26 -36.86
N ASP A 15 0.54 -6.26 -36.21
CA ASP A 15 1.70 -6.10 -35.31
C ASP A 15 1.50 -5.14 -34.14
N HIS A 16 0.24 -4.87 -33.75
CA HIS A 16 -0.10 -4.10 -32.56
C HIS A 16 -0.61 -5.00 -31.45
N GLU A 17 -0.45 -4.54 -30.21
CA GLU A 17 -0.92 -5.25 -29.02
C GLU A 17 -2.45 -5.37 -29.02
N GLY A 18 -2.93 -6.58 -28.77
CA GLY A 18 -4.34 -6.82 -28.46
C GLY A 18 -4.64 -6.58 -26.98
N THR A 19 -5.89 -6.83 -26.58
CA THR A 19 -6.37 -6.61 -25.21
C THR A 19 -6.77 -7.93 -24.56
N ILE A 20 -6.34 -8.15 -23.33
CA ILE A 20 -6.90 -9.22 -22.50
C ILE A 20 -8.22 -8.74 -21.89
N TYR A 21 -9.22 -9.61 -21.86
CA TYR A 21 -10.50 -9.33 -21.23
C TYR A 21 -11.05 -10.57 -20.54
N TYR A 22 -11.93 -10.35 -19.57
CA TYR A 22 -12.61 -11.41 -18.84
C TYR A 22 -14.03 -11.56 -19.39
N GLN A 23 -14.38 -12.78 -19.76
CA GLN A 23 -15.73 -13.14 -20.16
C GLN A 23 -16.44 -13.76 -18.95
N ILE A 24 -17.47 -13.08 -18.47
CA ILE A 24 -18.28 -13.51 -17.32
C ILE A 24 -19.60 -14.03 -17.87
N ILE A 25 -19.90 -15.30 -17.56
CA ILE A 25 -21.08 -16.01 -18.06
C ILE A 25 -21.93 -16.43 -16.87
N HIS A 26 -23.11 -15.83 -16.73
CA HIS A 26 -24.09 -16.19 -15.71
C HIS A 26 -25.46 -16.34 -16.36
N GLU A 27 -26.19 -17.43 -16.07
CA GLU A 27 -27.54 -17.68 -16.61
C GLU A 27 -27.65 -17.50 -18.14
N ARG A 28 -26.68 -18.03 -18.90
CA ARG A 28 -26.56 -17.91 -20.37
C ARG A 28 -26.38 -16.48 -20.89
N LYS A 29 -26.27 -15.47 -20.02
CA LYS A 29 -25.90 -14.10 -20.37
C LYS A 29 -24.39 -13.95 -20.29
N VAL A 30 -23.81 -13.40 -21.36
CA VAL A 30 -22.38 -13.17 -21.50
C VAL A 30 -22.11 -11.68 -21.35
N ARG A 31 -21.15 -11.34 -20.49
CA ARG A 31 -20.59 -9.99 -20.37
C ARG A 31 -19.08 -10.00 -20.48
N GLN A 32 -18.54 -8.88 -20.96
CA GLN A 32 -17.11 -8.69 -21.15
C GLN A 32 -16.63 -7.58 -20.22
N LEU A 33 -15.63 -7.89 -19.42
CA LEU A 33 -14.88 -6.95 -18.59
C LEU A 33 -13.52 -6.75 -19.24
N LEU A 34 -13.29 -5.55 -19.77
CA LEU A 34 -12.01 -5.20 -20.41
C LEU A 34 -10.95 -4.95 -19.33
N SER A 35 -9.72 -5.43 -19.58
CA SER A 35 -8.55 -5.02 -18.79
C SER A 35 -7.73 -3.99 -19.57
N ASP A 36 -6.80 -3.35 -18.88
CA ASP A 36 -5.75 -2.51 -19.46
C ASP A 36 -4.54 -3.32 -19.97
N TYR A 37 -4.55 -4.65 -19.84
CA TYR A 37 -3.42 -5.49 -20.22
C TYR A 37 -3.32 -5.65 -21.74
N ARG A 38 -2.16 -5.24 -22.25
CA ARG A 38 -1.82 -5.26 -23.67
C ARG A 38 -0.72 -6.27 -23.94
N VAL A 39 -0.96 -7.18 -24.87
CA VAL A 39 -0.01 -8.23 -25.29
C VAL A 39 -0.07 -8.47 -26.79
N TYR A 40 1.04 -8.91 -27.37
CA TYR A 40 1.09 -9.31 -28.77
C TYR A 40 0.39 -10.65 -29.00
N PRO A 41 -0.14 -10.92 -30.21
CA PRO A 41 -0.70 -12.23 -30.54
C PRO A 41 0.28 -13.40 -30.28
N SER A 42 1.59 -13.18 -30.47
CA SER A 42 2.64 -14.16 -30.18
C SER A 42 2.86 -14.42 -28.69
N GLU A 43 2.40 -13.52 -27.82
CA GLU A 43 2.50 -13.62 -26.35
C GLU A 43 1.25 -14.26 -25.74
N TRP A 44 0.30 -14.74 -26.55
CA TRP A 44 -0.95 -15.36 -26.11
C TRP A 44 -1.07 -16.81 -26.61
N ASP A 45 -1.38 -17.73 -25.70
CA ASP A 45 -1.71 -19.12 -26.00
C ASP A 45 -3.23 -19.31 -25.89
N GLU A 46 -3.91 -19.39 -27.04
CA GLU A 46 -5.37 -19.56 -27.09
C GLU A 46 -5.82 -20.90 -26.49
N SER A 47 -5.01 -21.96 -26.64
CA SER A 47 -5.35 -23.30 -26.13
C SER A 47 -5.37 -23.35 -24.61
N ARG A 48 -4.45 -22.62 -23.97
CA ARG A 48 -4.34 -22.51 -22.51
C ARG A 48 -5.09 -21.31 -21.96
N SER A 49 -5.53 -20.39 -22.82
CA SER A 49 -6.08 -19.08 -22.43
C SER A 49 -5.14 -18.35 -21.47
N MET A 50 -3.86 -18.30 -21.83
CA MET A 50 -2.80 -17.78 -20.98
C MET A 50 -1.78 -16.97 -21.77
N VAL A 51 -1.21 -15.96 -21.12
CA VAL A 51 -0.04 -15.26 -21.62
C VAL A 51 1.22 -16.11 -21.48
N ILE A 52 2.02 -16.14 -22.55
CA ILE A 52 3.26 -16.90 -22.68
C ILE A 52 4.41 -15.96 -23.04
N THR A 53 5.61 -16.32 -22.59
CA THR A 53 6.84 -15.62 -22.93
C THR A 53 7.98 -16.61 -23.08
N THR A 54 8.94 -16.28 -23.93
CA THR A 54 10.18 -17.06 -24.10
C THR A 54 11.29 -16.51 -23.19
N GLN A 55 12.35 -17.30 -22.97
CA GLN A 55 13.47 -16.86 -22.13
C GLN A 55 14.26 -15.68 -22.73
N LYS A 56 14.27 -15.55 -24.06
CA LYS A 56 15.04 -14.53 -24.79
C LYS A 56 14.25 -13.23 -25.03
N SER A 57 12.98 -13.17 -24.62
CA SER A 57 12.14 -11.98 -24.85
C SER A 57 12.55 -10.83 -23.94
N GLU A 58 12.74 -9.65 -24.51
CA GLU A 58 12.96 -8.40 -23.75
C GLU A 58 11.73 -8.02 -22.91
N ARG A 59 10.53 -8.43 -23.35
CA ARG A 59 9.24 -8.18 -22.65
C ARG A 59 8.93 -9.20 -21.56
N LYS A 60 9.83 -10.14 -21.26
CA LYS A 60 9.59 -11.25 -20.33
C LYS A 60 9.08 -10.79 -18.96
N SER A 61 9.73 -9.80 -18.33
CA SER A 61 9.32 -9.28 -17.01
C SER A 61 7.92 -8.67 -17.04
N PHE A 62 7.64 -7.88 -18.08
CA PHE A 62 6.33 -7.27 -18.32
C PHE A 62 5.24 -8.34 -18.49
N ILE A 63 5.47 -9.36 -19.32
CA ILE A 63 4.49 -10.43 -19.56
C ILE A 63 4.27 -11.30 -18.31
N LEU A 64 5.31 -11.58 -17.53
CA LEU A 64 5.15 -12.25 -16.25
C LEU A 64 4.32 -11.40 -15.26
N SER A 65 4.52 -10.08 -15.24
CA SER A 65 3.69 -9.18 -14.42
C SER A 65 2.22 -9.19 -14.84
N ILE A 66 1.93 -9.24 -16.15
CA ILE A 66 0.56 -9.36 -16.67
C ILE A 66 -0.04 -10.70 -16.26
N ARG A 67 0.73 -11.80 -16.38
CA ARG A 67 0.28 -13.13 -15.98
C ARG A 67 -0.14 -13.18 -14.51
N GLU A 68 0.67 -12.60 -13.63
CA GLU A 68 0.35 -12.53 -12.21
C GLU A 68 -0.88 -11.65 -11.95
N ARG A 69 -0.99 -10.50 -12.61
CA ARG A 69 -2.18 -9.63 -12.51
C ARG A 69 -3.47 -10.31 -12.99
N ILE A 70 -3.42 -11.06 -14.10
CA ILE A 70 -4.54 -11.88 -14.58
C ILE A 70 -4.94 -12.92 -13.53
N ARG A 71 -3.97 -13.60 -12.91
CA ARG A 71 -4.23 -14.58 -11.84
C ARG A 71 -5.00 -13.94 -10.68
N TRP A 72 -4.56 -12.76 -10.24
CA TRP A 72 -5.22 -12.01 -9.17
C TRP A 72 -6.63 -11.56 -9.54
N ASP A 73 -6.84 -11.05 -10.76
CA ASP A 73 -8.16 -10.63 -11.21
C ASP A 73 -9.15 -11.81 -11.26
N VAL A 74 -8.71 -12.96 -11.77
CA VAL A 74 -9.54 -14.19 -11.79
C VAL A 74 -9.88 -14.65 -10.37
N GLU A 75 -8.93 -14.58 -9.44
CA GLU A 75 -9.15 -14.92 -8.04
C GLU A 75 -10.18 -13.98 -7.38
N ARG A 76 -10.08 -12.66 -7.63
CA ARG A 76 -11.05 -11.66 -7.17
C ARG A 76 -12.44 -11.91 -7.75
N LEU A 77 -12.55 -12.10 -9.07
CA LEU A 77 -13.82 -12.38 -9.73
C LEU A 77 -14.47 -13.65 -9.15
N THR A 78 -13.67 -14.68 -8.91
CA THR A 78 -14.15 -15.93 -8.30
C THR A 78 -14.61 -15.73 -6.85
N LYS A 79 -13.89 -14.91 -6.07
CA LYS A 79 -14.30 -14.56 -4.69
C LYS A 79 -15.62 -13.79 -4.68
N ILE A 80 -15.78 -12.82 -5.59
CA ILE A 80 -17.01 -12.04 -5.76
C ILE A 80 -18.18 -12.96 -6.12
N ASP A 81 -18.01 -13.81 -7.12
CA ASP A 81 -19.02 -14.78 -7.56
C ASP A 81 -19.46 -15.71 -6.42
N ARG A 82 -18.51 -16.24 -5.64
CA ARG A 82 -18.80 -17.05 -4.46
C ARG A 82 -19.59 -16.28 -3.40
N LYS A 83 -19.22 -15.03 -3.13
CA LYS A 83 -19.90 -14.16 -2.16
C LYS A 83 -21.35 -13.87 -2.58
N LEU A 84 -21.56 -13.50 -3.85
CA LEU A 84 -22.90 -13.25 -4.38
C LEU A 84 -23.77 -14.52 -4.33
N ASN A 85 -23.18 -15.67 -4.65
CA ASN A 85 -23.86 -16.96 -4.58
C ASN A 85 -24.23 -17.37 -3.15
N ALA A 86 -23.39 -17.06 -2.16
CA ALA A 86 -23.63 -17.35 -0.75
C ALA A 86 -24.72 -16.47 -0.11
N ASN A 87 -24.90 -15.24 -0.61
CA ASN A 87 -25.92 -14.31 -0.10
C ASN A 87 -27.37 -14.72 -0.42
N GLY A 88 -27.57 -15.75 -1.25
CA GLY A 88 -28.89 -16.32 -1.54
C GLY A 88 -29.82 -15.45 -2.40
N LEU A 89 -29.34 -14.28 -2.85
CA LEU A 89 -30.05 -13.39 -3.78
C LEU A 89 -29.69 -13.74 -5.22
N THR A 90 -30.64 -13.52 -6.13
CA THR A 90 -30.36 -13.58 -7.57
C THR A 90 -29.41 -12.46 -7.95
N TYR A 91 -28.40 -12.77 -8.78
CA TYR A 91 -27.45 -11.80 -9.31
C TYR A 91 -27.18 -12.09 -10.79
N THR A 92 -26.61 -11.13 -11.48
CA THR A 92 -26.32 -11.14 -12.90
C THR A 92 -24.82 -11.06 -13.16
N ALA A 93 -24.42 -11.30 -14.42
CA ALA A 93 -23.03 -11.10 -14.82
C ALA A 93 -22.60 -9.63 -14.67
N ASP A 94 -23.53 -8.68 -14.79
CA ASP A 94 -23.29 -7.25 -14.61
C ASP A 94 -22.99 -6.95 -13.12
N ASP A 95 -23.71 -7.56 -12.17
CA ASP A 95 -23.43 -7.41 -10.73
C ASP A 95 -22.02 -7.87 -10.34
N VAL A 96 -21.52 -8.95 -10.97
CA VAL A 96 -20.13 -9.42 -10.76
C VAL A 96 -19.12 -8.38 -11.27
N ILE A 97 -19.40 -7.74 -12.41
CA ILE A 97 -18.55 -6.71 -13.00
C ILE A 97 -18.55 -5.46 -12.13
N ASP A 98 -19.73 -5.00 -11.71
CA ASP A 98 -19.88 -3.81 -10.89
C ASP A 98 -19.18 -4.00 -9.54
N GLU A 99 -19.30 -5.19 -8.96
CA GLU A 99 -18.56 -5.52 -7.74
C GLU A 99 -17.05 -5.58 -7.94
N PHE A 100 -16.59 -6.11 -9.07
CA PHE A 100 -15.16 -6.14 -9.37
C PHE A 100 -14.61 -4.72 -9.52
N ASN A 101 -15.32 -3.84 -10.23
CA ASN A 101 -14.92 -2.45 -10.41
C ASN A 101 -14.92 -1.69 -9.08
N ARG A 102 -15.95 -1.90 -8.24
CA ARG A 102 -16.01 -1.35 -6.89
C ARG A 102 -14.83 -1.83 -6.05
N TYR A 103 -14.55 -3.13 -6.08
CA TYR A 103 -13.43 -3.72 -5.37
C TYR A 103 -12.08 -3.13 -5.82
N ALA A 104 -11.85 -3.05 -7.13
CA ALA A 104 -10.64 -2.50 -7.72
C ALA A 104 -10.43 -1.03 -7.33
N ASN A 105 -11.50 -0.25 -7.24
CA ASN A 105 -11.43 1.15 -6.82
C ASN A 105 -11.26 1.31 -5.31
N GLU A 106 -11.97 0.55 -4.47
CA GLU A 106 -11.95 0.71 -3.02
C GLU A 106 -10.68 0.12 -2.37
N TYR A 107 -10.19 -1.02 -2.89
CA TYR A 107 -9.18 -1.85 -2.24
C TYR A 107 -7.83 -1.84 -2.95
N SER A 108 -7.58 -0.81 -3.76
CA SER A 108 -6.21 -0.39 -4.01
C SER A 108 -5.58 0.10 -2.70
N LEU A 109 -4.27 -0.09 -2.53
CA LEU A 109 -3.58 0.30 -1.31
C LEU A 109 -3.71 1.79 -1.07
N PHE A 110 -3.59 2.63 -2.11
CA PHE A 110 -3.67 4.07 -1.92
C PHE A 110 -5.07 4.50 -1.50
N ASN A 111 -6.12 4.05 -2.20
CA ASN A 111 -7.49 4.45 -1.88
C ASN A 111 -7.92 3.93 -0.50
N PHE A 112 -7.55 2.68 -0.18
CA PHE A 112 -7.84 2.12 1.13
C PHE A 112 -7.14 2.89 2.26
N MET A 113 -5.86 3.23 2.10
CA MET A 113 -5.14 4.07 3.07
C MET A 113 -5.74 5.46 3.20
N GLU A 114 -6.11 6.13 2.11
CA GLU A 114 -6.76 7.45 2.15
C GLU A 114 -8.10 7.37 2.89
N SER A 115 -8.90 6.32 2.67
CA SER A 115 -10.16 6.11 3.40
C SER A 115 -9.93 6.01 4.91
N ILE A 116 -8.86 5.31 5.34
CA ILE A 116 -8.47 5.18 6.74
C ILE A 116 -8.02 6.54 7.29
N ILE A 117 -7.21 7.29 6.55
CA ILE A 117 -6.71 8.62 6.94
C ILE A 117 -7.89 9.57 7.19
N VAL A 118 -8.88 9.58 6.29
CA VAL A 118 -10.10 10.38 6.45
C VAL A 118 -10.87 9.97 7.71
N LYS A 119 -11.12 8.66 7.91
CA LYS A 119 -11.80 8.14 9.11
C LYS A 119 -11.05 8.49 10.41
N LEU A 120 -9.72 8.41 10.43
CA LEU A 120 -8.90 8.80 11.57
C LEU A 120 -9.04 10.30 11.87
N LYS A 121 -9.08 11.14 10.83
CA LYS A 121 -9.24 12.59 10.99
C LYS A 121 -10.62 12.95 11.54
N GLN A 122 -11.68 12.31 11.01
CA GLN A 122 -13.07 12.49 11.48
C GLN A 122 -13.26 12.03 12.93
N SER A 123 -12.54 11.00 13.37
CA SER A 123 -12.57 10.51 14.77
C SER A 123 -11.65 11.29 15.73
N GLY A 124 -11.13 12.46 15.31
CA GLY A 124 -10.27 13.30 16.15
C GLY A 124 -8.83 12.79 16.30
N LYS A 125 -8.46 11.68 15.66
CA LYS A 125 -7.10 11.08 15.72
C LYS A 125 -6.16 11.74 14.72
N VAL A 126 -6.02 13.06 14.80
CA VAL A 126 -5.30 13.90 13.81
C VAL A 126 -3.84 13.47 13.66
N ARG A 127 -3.09 13.31 14.77
CA ARG A 127 -1.68 12.89 14.69
C ARG A 127 -1.50 11.50 14.08
N THR A 128 -2.43 10.59 14.33
CA THR A 128 -2.39 9.25 13.73
C THR A 128 -2.70 9.31 12.24
N SER A 129 -3.59 10.19 11.79
CA SER A 129 -3.86 10.36 10.35
C SER A 129 -2.64 10.93 9.63
N GLU A 130 -1.88 11.83 10.25
CA GLU A 130 -0.63 12.38 9.72
C GLU A 130 0.47 11.32 9.56
N THR A 131 0.60 10.40 10.53
CA THR A 131 1.56 9.29 10.41
C THR A 131 1.19 8.34 9.27
N TYR A 132 -0.09 8.02 9.12
CA TYR A 132 -0.59 7.22 8.00
C TYR A 132 -0.36 7.90 6.65
N LYS A 133 -0.65 9.21 6.56
CA LYS A 133 -0.37 10.02 5.37
C LYS A 133 1.12 10.03 5.01
N SER A 134 1.99 10.11 6.01
CA SER A 134 3.44 10.08 5.81
C SER A 134 3.91 8.73 5.26
N ALA A 135 3.39 7.62 5.78
CA ALA A 135 3.69 6.28 5.27
C ALA A 135 3.16 6.08 3.84
N LEU A 136 1.93 6.51 3.56
CA LEU A 136 1.34 6.48 2.22
C LEU A 136 2.19 7.28 1.23
N SER A 137 2.57 8.51 1.58
CA SER A 137 3.39 9.37 0.72
C SER A 137 4.77 8.75 0.45
N SER A 138 5.36 8.08 1.43
CA SER A 138 6.61 7.36 1.27
C SER A 138 6.47 6.16 0.32
N PHE A 139 5.38 5.40 0.44
CA PHE A 139 5.13 4.25 -0.43
C PHE A 139 4.76 4.66 -1.87
N LYS A 140 3.99 5.75 -2.05
CA LYS A 140 3.74 6.38 -3.36
C LYS A 140 5.05 6.73 -4.07
N LYS A 141 6.00 7.36 -3.35
CA LYS A 141 7.33 7.67 -3.90
C LYS A 141 8.13 6.44 -4.31
N PHE A 142 8.07 5.36 -3.52
CA PHE A 142 8.71 4.10 -3.87
C PHE A 142 8.14 3.51 -5.17
N ARG A 143 6.82 3.56 -5.30
CA ARG A 143 6.08 3.02 -6.44
C ARG A 143 5.97 3.98 -7.64
N GLN A 144 6.58 5.17 -7.58
CA GLN A 144 6.44 6.21 -8.61
C GLN A 144 4.97 6.53 -8.92
N ASP A 145 4.15 6.63 -7.87
CA ASP A 145 2.70 6.87 -7.93
C ASP A 145 1.89 5.77 -8.65
N GLU A 146 2.50 4.63 -8.96
CA GLU A 146 1.77 3.44 -9.43
C GLU A 146 1.13 2.68 -8.25
N ASP A 147 -0.19 2.75 -8.17
CA ASP A 147 -0.97 2.04 -7.15
C ASP A 147 -0.84 0.51 -7.31
N ILE A 148 -1.20 -0.19 -6.24
CA ILE A 148 -1.19 -1.64 -6.17
C ILE A 148 -2.39 -2.10 -5.34
N MET A 149 -3.05 -3.17 -5.77
CA MET A 149 -4.10 -3.80 -4.98
C MET A 149 -3.55 -4.40 -3.68
N LEU A 150 -4.34 -4.36 -2.61
CA LEU A 150 -3.91 -4.85 -1.29
C LEU A 150 -3.51 -6.34 -1.29
N ASP A 151 -4.23 -7.18 -2.03
CA ASP A 151 -3.95 -8.60 -2.19
C ASP A 151 -2.70 -8.87 -3.04
N CYS A 152 -2.28 -7.94 -3.90
CA CYS A 152 -1.04 -8.01 -4.66
C CYS A 152 0.21 -7.71 -3.84
N LEU A 153 0.10 -7.27 -2.57
CA LEU A 153 1.27 -7.06 -1.73
C LEU A 153 1.95 -8.39 -1.39
N THR A 154 3.24 -8.49 -1.70
CA THR A 154 4.08 -9.68 -1.46
C THR A 154 5.26 -9.34 -0.55
N SER A 155 5.89 -10.38 0.00
CA SER A 155 7.14 -10.24 0.74
C SER A 155 8.24 -9.59 -0.08
N GLU A 156 8.36 -9.95 -1.36
CA GLU A 156 9.34 -9.38 -2.29
C GLU A 156 9.16 -7.85 -2.44
N ILE A 157 7.92 -7.38 -2.58
CA ILE A 157 7.62 -5.93 -2.67
C ILE A 157 8.04 -5.23 -1.37
N MET A 158 7.72 -5.83 -0.22
CA MET A 158 8.06 -5.23 1.06
C MET A 158 9.56 -5.22 1.34
N GLU A 159 10.27 -6.29 0.98
CA GLU A 159 11.74 -6.38 1.06
C GLU A 159 12.40 -5.35 0.14
N THR A 160 11.88 -5.19 -1.08
CA THR A 160 12.35 -4.17 -2.03
C THR A 160 12.10 -2.76 -1.50
N TYR A 161 10.94 -2.52 -0.86
CA TYR A 161 10.65 -1.25 -0.21
C TYR A 161 11.62 -0.95 0.94
N GLU A 162 11.94 -1.96 1.76
CA GLU A 162 12.93 -1.84 2.84
C GLU A 162 14.33 -1.53 2.28
N ALA A 163 14.76 -2.27 1.26
CA ALA A 163 16.04 -2.07 0.58
C ALA A 163 16.14 -0.68 -0.06
N TRP A 164 15.06 -0.18 -0.66
CA TRP A 164 14.99 1.16 -1.24
C TRP A 164 15.20 2.27 -0.21
N HIS A 165 14.71 2.10 1.03
CA HIS A 165 15.03 3.01 2.13
C HIS A 165 16.47 2.86 2.63
N LYS A 166 16.97 1.63 2.79
CA LYS A 166 18.35 1.36 3.21
C LYS A 166 19.37 1.98 2.26
N GLY A 167 19.16 1.85 0.95
CA GLY A 167 20.01 2.44 -0.09
C GLY A 167 20.07 3.97 -0.07
N ARG A 168 19.06 4.63 0.53
CA ARG A 168 19.01 6.09 0.73
C ARG A 168 19.51 6.54 2.10
N GLY A 169 20.07 5.64 2.90
CA GLY A 169 20.59 5.95 4.23
C GLY A 169 19.51 6.31 5.25
N VAL A 170 18.25 5.91 5.03
CA VAL A 170 17.16 6.15 5.98
C VAL A 170 17.38 5.31 7.24
N ALA A 171 17.21 5.93 8.40
CA ALA A 171 17.42 5.26 9.68
C ALA A 171 16.47 4.06 9.87
N PRO A 172 16.93 2.91 10.44
CA PRO A 172 16.10 1.70 10.60
C PRO A 172 14.75 1.93 11.29
N ASN A 173 14.72 2.79 12.32
CA ASN A 173 13.50 3.14 13.03
C ASN A 173 12.47 3.86 12.15
N THR A 174 12.92 4.70 11.21
CA THR A 174 12.06 5.37 10.24
C THR A 174 11.52 4.39 9.21
N ILE A 175 12.36 3.45 8.75
CA ILE A 175 11.93 2.37 7.85
C ILE A 175 10.84 1.53 8.52
N SER A 176 11.13 1.03 9.72
CA SER A 176 10.19 0.25 10.53
C SER A 176 8.91 1.03 10.85
N PHE A 177 8.99 2.35 11.07
CA PHE A 177 7.80 3.18 11.24
C PHE A 177 6.87 3.10 10.03
N TYR A 178 7.39 3.27 8.81
CA TYR A 178 6.57 3.12 7.60
C TYR A 178 6.05 1.70 7.43
N THR A 179 6.91 0.70 7.59
CA THR A 179 6.56 -0.72 7.43
C THR A 179 5.48 -1.16 8.40
N ARG A 180 5.53 -0.71 9.67
CA ARG A 180 4.49 -1.02 10.67
C ARG A 180 3.13 -0.43 10.32
N ILE A 181 3.08 0.78 9.74
CA ILE A 181 1.83 1.39 9.32
C ILE A 181 1.25 0.63 8.14
N LEU A 182 2.06 0.30 7.12
CA LEU A 182 1.63 -0.52 5.99
C LEU A 182 1.13 -1.89 6.46
N ARG A 183 1.80 -2.51 7.43
CA ARG A 183 1.36 -3.77 8.04
C ARG A 183 0.02 -3.62 8.76
N ALA A 184 -0.19 -2.53 9.50
CA ALA A 184 -1.47 -2.27 10.17
C ALA A 184 -2.62 -2.08 9.17
N VAL A 185 -2.35 -1.41 8.03
CA VAL A 185 -3.32 -1.27 6.93
C VAL A 185 -3.66 -2.63 6.32
N TYR A 186 -2.65 -3.42 5.98
CA TYR A 186 -2.84 -4.77 5.42
C TYR A 186 -3.61 -5.67 6.38
N ASN A 187 -3.24 -5.69 7.66
CA ASN A 187 -3.93 -6.48 8.68
C ASN A 187 -5.38 -6.04 8.86
N ARG A 188 -5.69 -4.73 8.77
CA ARG A 188 -7.07 -4.27 8.79
C ARG A 188 -7.88 -4.83 7.62
N ALA A 189 -7.30 -4.87 6.43
CA ALA A 189 -7.97 -5.46 5.27
C ALA A 189 -8.18 -6.98 5.41
N VAL A 190 -7.28 -7.67 6.11
CA VAL A 190 -7.46 -9.08 6.49
C VAL A 190 -8.58 -9.23 7.52
N GLU A 191 -8.58 -8.40 8.58
CA GLU A 191 -9.59 -8.42 9.65
C GLU A 191 -11.00 -8.11 9.12
N ASP A 192 -11.12 -7.27 8.09
CA ASP A 192 -12.37 -6.92 7.43
C ASP A 192 -12.78 -7.95 6.33
N ASP A 193 -12.11 -9.11 6.24
CA ASP A 193 -12.32 -10.18 5.24
C ASP A 193 -12.20 -9.73 3.76
N ILE A 194 -11.58 -8.57 3.52
CA ILE A 194 -11.39 -8.01 2.16
C ILE A 194 -10.36 -8.85 1.40
N ILE A 195 -9.26 -9.23 2.06
CA ILE A 195 -8.16 -10.02 1.48
C ILE A 195 -7.80 -11.20 2.38
N GLU A 196 -7.15 -12.22 1.81
CA GLU A 196 -6.55 -13.29 2.59
C GLU A 196 -5.16 -12.88 3.12
N ASN A 197 -4.81 -13.35 4.32
CA ASN A 197 -3.49 -13.08 4.87
C ASN A 197 -2.40 -13.95 4.22
N ARG A 198 -1.55 -13.32 3.40
CA ARG A 198 -0.37 -13.95 2.78
C ARG A 198 0.95 -13.59 3.47
N ASN A 199 0.88 -12.91 4.61
CA ASN A 199 2.01 -12.49 5.44
C ASN A 199 3.13 -11.74 4.67
N PRO A 200 2.83 -10.67 3.90
CA PRO A 200 3.84 -9.96 3.10
C PRO A 200 4.88 -9.21 3.93
N PHE A 201 4.68 -9.10 5.26
CA PHE A 201 5.61 -8.42 6.16
C PHE A 201 6.52 -9.38 6.92
N LYS A 202 6.53 -10.68 6.58
CA LYS A 202 7.25 -11.73 7.34
C LYS A 202 8.77 -11.53 7.37
N HIS A 203 9.35 -10.97 6.31
CA HIS A 203 10.80 -10.88 6.11
C HIS A 203 11.37 -9.46 6.27
N VAL A 204 10.52 -8.49 6.62
CA VAL A 204 10.95 -7.09 6.82
C VAL A 204 10.98 -6.72 8.29
N TYR A 205 11.92 -5.85 8.65
CA TYR A 205 12.04 -5.38 10.01
C TYR A 205 10.87 -4.45 10.37
N THR A 206 10.14 -4.82 11.42
CA THR A 206 9.03 -4.05 11.99
C THR A 206 9.22 -3.76 13.48
N GLY A 207 10.45 -3.93 13.99
CA GLY A 207 10.80 -3.69 15.39
C GLY A 207 11.15 -2.22 15.69
N VAL A 208 11.49 -1.94 16.94
CA VAL A 208 11.97 -0.61 17.35
C VAL A 208 13.36 -0.75 17.95
N ASP A 209 14.34 -0.14 17.31
CA ASP A 209 15.70 -0.09 17.83
C ASP A 209 15.80 0.95 18.93
N LYS A 210 16.59 0.61 19.96
CA LYS A 210 16.89 1.54 21.05
C LYS A 210 17.56 2.78 20.47
N THR A 211 16.97 3.93 20.74
CA THR A 211 17.57 5.22 20.39
C THR A 211 18.72 5.52 21.35
N VAL A 212 19.72 6.24 20.84
CA VAL A 212 20.85 6.68 21.65
C VAL A 212 20.34 7.58 22.78
N LYS A 213 20.87 7.40 24.00
CA LYS A 213 20.52 8.25 25.15
C LYS A 213 20.97 9.68 24.88
N ARG A 214 20.01 10.60 24.72
CA ARG A 214 20.24 12.05 24.52
C ARG A 214 20.16 12.86 25.82
N ALA A 215 19.95 12.21 26.95
CA ALA A 215 19.83 12.89 28.23
C ALA A 215 21.14 13.59 28.59
N LEU A 216 21.07 14.89 28.85
CA LEU A 216 22.22 15.69 29.26
C LEU A 216 22.58 15.39 30.72
N PRO A 217 23.88 15.27 31.06
CA PRO A 217 24.30 15.10 32.44
C PRO A 217 24.09 16.40 33.24
N LEU A 218 23.83 16.28 34.54
CA LEU A 218 23.52 17.42 35.41
C LEU A 218 24.55 18.58 35.36
N PRO A 219 25.88 18.34 35.25
CA PRO A 219 26.84 19.42 35.07
C PRO A 219 26.59 20.27 33.81
N VAL A 220 26.10 19.67 32.72
CA VAL A 220 25.77 20.41 31.49
C VAL A 220 24.52 21.26 31.69
N ILE A 221 23.51 20.74 32.39
CA ILE A 221 22.31 21.53 32.77
C ILE A 221 22.70 22.74 33.62
N LYS A 222 23.61 22.57 34.59
CA LYS A 222 24.14 23.69 35.40
C LYS A 222 24.87 24.74 34.54
N LYS A 223 25.65 24.30 33.55
CA LYS A 223 26.31 25.21 32.59
C LYS A 223 25.27 25.99 31.79
N ILE A 224 24.25 25.32 31.24
CA ILE A 224 23.17 25.98 30.49
C ILE A 224 22.46 27.03 31.36
N LYS A 225 22.17 26.70 32.62
CA LYS A 225 21.55 27.63 33.59
C LYS A 225 22.39 28.88 33.84
N ALA A 226 23.71 28.74 33.88
CA ALA A 226 24.63 29.83 34.19
C ALA A 226 25.04 30.67 32.97
N LEU A 227 24.60 30.34 31.76
CA LEU A 227 24.91 31.11 30.56
C LEU A 227 24.34 32.54 30.70
N ASP A 228 25.19 33.54 30.55
CA ASP A 228 24.76 34.92 30.33
C ASP A 228 24.34 35.09 28.87
N LEU A 229 23.05 35.37 28.67
CA LEU A 229 22.42 35.57 27.36
C LEU A 229 21.74 36.93 27.29
N SER A 230 22.11 37.87 28.18
CA SER A 230 21.53 39.22 28.27
C SER A 230 21.57 39.98 26.95
N LEU A 231 22.58 39.74 26.12
CA LEU A 231 22.75 40.35 24.80
C LEU A 231 21.94 39.66 23.68
N ASN A 232 21.25 38.54 23.97
CA ASN A 232 20.48 37.78 22.99
C ASN A 232 19.15 37.29 23.59
N ALA A 233 18.12 38.13 23.49
CA ALA A 233 16.81 37.89 24.07
C ALA A 233 16.14 36.58 23.60
N SER A 234 16.35 36.15 22.35
CA SER A 234 15.75 34.91 21.84
C SER A 234 16.40 33.66 22.44
N LEU A 235 17.73 33.68 22.61
CA LEU A 235 18.43 32.60 23.31
C LEU A 235 18.13 32.60 24.81
N ASP A 236 18.02 33.78 25.44
CA ASP A 236 17.64 33.90 26.85
C ASP A 236 16.26 33.26 27.10
N PHE A 237 15.28 33.59 26.25
CA PHE A 237 13.95 32.99 26.28
C PHE A 237 14.00 31.47 26.07
N ALA A 238 14.74 30.98 25.06
CA ALA A 238 14.88 29.55 24.81
C ALA A 238 15.51 28.79 25.99
N ARG A 239 16.54 29.37 26.64
CA ARG A 239 17.13 28.84 27.88
C ARG A 239 16.08 28.75 28.98
N ASN A 240 15.31 29.81 29.19
CA ASN A 240 14.29 29.87 30.24
C ASN A 240 13.19 28.83 30.02
N MET A 241 12.70 28.67 28.77
CA MET A 241 11.72 27.63 28.41
C MET A 241 12.28 26.21 28.59
N PHE A 242 13.53 25.98 28.19
CA PHE A 242 14.21 24.70 28.43
C PHE A 242 14.31 24.37 29.93
N LEU A 243 14.73 25.33 30.77
CA LEU A 243 14.83 25.13 32.21
C LEU A 243 13.47 24.94 32.86
N MET A 244 12.44 25.68 32.42
CA MET A 244 11.07 25.50 32.88
C MET A 244 10.58 24.07 32.59
N SER A 245 10.72 23.58 31.36
CA SER A 245 10.40 22.18 31.02
C SER A 245 11.15 21.20 31.92
N PHE A 246 12.47 21.40 32.12
CA PHE A 246 13.28 20.53 32.98
C PHE A 246 12.79 20.50 34.44
N TYR A 247 12.49 21.66 35.03
CA TYR A 247 11.97 21.74 36.40
C TYR A 247 10.57 21.16 36.54
N LEU A 248 9.74 21.31 35.50
CA LEU A 248 8.42 20.70 35.39
C LEU A 248 8.48 19.25 34.89
N ARG A 249 9.56 18.53 35.23
CA ARG A 249 9.74 17.09 34.97
C ARG A 249 9.65 16.70 33.49
N GLY A 250 10.03 17.60 32.59
CA GLY A 250 10.02 17.39 31.15
C GLY A 250 8.66 17.66 30.50
N MET A 251 7.91 18.66 31.00
CA MET A 251 6.66 19.14 30.40
C MET A 251 6.83 19.35 28.89
N SER A 252 5.85 18.91 28.10
CA SER A 252 5.92 18.94 26.63
C SER A 252 5.77 20.37 26.10
N PHE A 253 6.27 20.64 24.89
CA PHE A 253 6.11 21.96 24.26
C PHE A 253 4.65 22.34 24.00
N ILE A 254 3.75 21.37 23.85
CA ILE A 254 2.33 21.62 23.65
C ILE A 254 1.67 22.09 24.95
N ASP A 255 2.12 21.59 26.10
CA ASP A 255 1.59 22.00 27.40
C ASP A 255 2.19 23.33 27.89
N MET A 256 3.35 23.72 27.36
CA MET A 256 3.99 25.01 27.63
C MET A 256 3.51 26.15 26.73
N ALA A 257 2.91 25.84 25.58
CA ALA A 257 2.43 26.81 24.58
C ALA A 257 0.99 27.24 24.87
#